data_AF-A0A2E1ZE33-F1
#
_entry.id   AF-A0A2E1ZE33-F1
#
_cell.length_a   1.000
_cell.length_b   1.000
_cell.length_c   1.000
_cell.angle_alpha   90.00
_cell.angle_beta   90.00
_cell.angle_gamma   90.00
#
_symmetry.space_group_name_H-M   'P 1'
#
loop_
_entity.id
_entity.type
_entity.pdbx_description
1 polymer ?
#
loop_
_entity_poly.entity_id
_entity_poly.type
_entity_poly.pdbx_seq_one_letter_code
_entity_poly.pdbx_strand_id
1 'polypeptide(L)'
;MKNIFKTLLVCFLAIGLTNCEDNEKSPLAEQVNGSYVFIDIESPVIDVTALETSTFGGTLRTAVDNVASHEFEVRRVSGGLASEYVPIYSTTSFPAEFRISAPDIATALGIDVSEILPGDRFDFVGKTTGTDGSIVYENNLNADLFGEPGQRQAYNLQTFVSCPFFVEEAIGTYQLLSCGLTFCGGGNTFEVVAGEEPNTVVMLNPYNSFDPDTGEPFNIVVQVNPVTGEMTIDSQAAFDTADTGNNGFLPTKIETETGFYFSCVGFITTTLDNSIEQVGTGALFTFGALPFEAQKL
;
A
#
# COMPACT_ATOMS: atom_id res chain seq x y z
N MET A 1 -9.99 -75.86 19.71
CA MET A 1 -10.91 -74.71 19.53
C MET A 1 -10.38 -73.37 20.05
N LYS A 2 -9.49 -73.32 21.06
CA LYS A 2 -8.97 -72.04 21.63
C LYS A 2 -8.04 -71.23 20.71
N ASN A 3 -7.43 -71.87 19.71
CA ASN A 3 -6.48 -71.21 18.80
C ASN A 3 -7.14 -70.68 17.51
N ILE A 4 -8.31 -71.21 17.10
CA ILE A 4 -9.06 -70.71 15.94
C ILE A 4 -9.66 -69.33 16.23
N PHE A 5 -10.13 -69.09 17.46
CA PHE A 5 -10.63 -67.79 17.88
C PHE A 5 -9.57 -66.68 17.86
N LYS A 6 -8.29 -67.03 18.12
CA LYS A 6 -7.18 -66.08 18.09
C LYS A 6 -6.80 -65.68 16.66
N THR A 7 -6.80 -66.63 15.73
CA THR A 7 -6.50 -66.36 14.32
C THR A 7 -7.59 -65.52 13.65
N LEU A 8 -8.86 -65.76 14.01
CA LEU A 8 -10.00 -65.03 13.45
C LEU A 8 -10.06 -63.57 13.93
N LEU A 9 -9.62 -63.31 15.17
CA LEU A 9 -9.51 -61.96 15.73
C LEU A 9 -8.40 -61.13 15.04
N VAL A 10 -7.27 -61.75 14.70
CA VAL A 10 -6.14 -61.08 14.02
C VAL A 10 -6.48 -60.76 12.57
N CYS A 11 -7.21 -61.65 11.87
CA CYS A 11 -7.69 -61.35 10.52
C CYS A 11 -8.74 -60.23 10.49
N PHE A 12 -9.61 -60.13 11.50
CA PHE A 12 -10.58 -59.04 11.60
C PHE A 12 -9.91 -57.68 11.91
N LEU A 13 -8.84 -57.68 12.71
CA LEU A 13 -8.05 -56.47 12.99
C LEU A 13 -7.28 -55.97 11.76
N ALA A 14 -6.76 -56.88 10.94
CA ALA A 14 -5.99 -56.53 9.74
C ALA A 14 -6.88 -55.92 8.63
N ILE A 15 -8.15 -56.31 8.53
CA ILE A 15 -9.11 -55.75 7.56
C ILE A 15 -9.68 -54.39 8.03
N GLY A 16 -9.63 -54.11 9.33
CA GLY A 16 -10.08 -52.83 9.91
C GLY A 16 -9.11 -51.66 9.69
N LEU A 17 -7.82 -51.94 9.44
CA LEU A 17 -6.80 -50.90 9.25
C LEU A 17 -6.65 -50.46 7.78
N THR A 18 -7.20 -51.20 6.81
CA THR A 18 -7.14 -50.84 5.38
C THR A 18 -8.31 -49.95 4.92
N ASN A 19 -9.27 -49.64 5.81
CA ASN A 19 -10.44 -48.80 5.51
C ASN A 19 -10.35 -47.37 6.12
N CYS A 20 -9.16 -46.95 6.58
CA CYS A 20 -8.94 -45.63 7.16
C CYS A 20 -7.97 -44.74 6.35
N GLU A 21 -7.68 -45.10 5.10
CA GLU A 21 -7.02 -44.19 4.14
C GLU A 21 -7.99 -43.83 3.01
N ASP A 22 -9.23 -43.49 3.38
CA ASP A 22 -10.20 -42.94 2.44
C ASP A 22 -10.01 -41.41 2.44
N ASN A 23 -8.97 -40.94 1.72
CA ASN A 23 -8.72 -39.50 1.49
C ASN A 23 -9.92 -38.81 0.80
N GLU A 24 -10.90 -39.57 0.30
CA GLU A 24 -12.17 -39.09 -0.25
C GLU A 24 -13.16 -38.55 0.80
N LYS A 25 -12.91 -38.76 2.11
CA LYS A 25 -13.79 -38.30 3.20
C LYS A 25 -13.27 -37.10 3.98
N SER A 26 -12.39 -36.29 3.38
CA SER A 26 -12.17 -34.95 3.92
C SER A 26 -13.49 -34.17 3.75
N PRO A 27 -14.14 -33.69 4.83
CA PRO A 27 -15.36 -32.88 4.72
C PRO A 27 -15.09 -31.47 4.18
N LEU A 28 -13.82 -31.17 3.86
CA LEU A 28 -13.39 -29.94 3.26
C LEU A 28 -13.55 -30.07 1.73
N ALA A 29 -14.07 -29.02 1.10
CA ALA A 29 -14.11 -28.93 -0.35
C ALA A 29 -12.71 -29.17 -0.93
N GLU A 30 -12.66 -29.78 -2.12
CA GLU A 30 -11.42 -29.94 -2.87
C GLU A 30 -10.72 -28.58 -2.99
N GLN A 31 -9.46 -28.50 -2.55
CA GLN A 31 -8.68 -27.28 -2.66
C GLN A 31 -8.32 -27.07 -4.13
N VAL A 32 -8.95 -26.09 -4.76
CA VAL A 32 -8.58 -25.63 -6.09
C VAL A 32 -7.44 -24.63 -5.93
N ASN A 33 -6.34 -24.85 -6.65
CA ASN A 33 -5.21 -23.91 -6.66
C ASN A 33 -5.63 -22.61 -7.34
N GLY A 34 -5.81 -21.55 -6.56
CA GLY A 34 -6.11 -20.21 -7.09
C GLY A 34 -4.94 -19.61 -7.86
N SER A 35 -5.25 -18.83 -8.90
CA SER A 35 -4.24 -18.10 -9.67
C SER A 35 -3.53 -17.07 -8.79
N TYR A 36 -2.21 -17.17 -8.68
CA TYR A 36 -1.40 -16.32 -7.82
C TYR A 36 -0.26 -15.68 -8.61
N VAL A 37 -0.35 -14.36 -8.79
CA VAL A 37 0.69 -13.51 -9.38
C VAL A 37 1.13 -12.54 -8.30
N PHE A 38 2.43 -12.29 -8.23
CA PHE A 38 3.04 -11.27 -7.40
C PHE A 38 4.12 -10.55 -8.20
N ILE A 39 4.51 -9.35 -7.75
CA ILE A 39 5.53 -8.54 -8.40
C ILE A 39 6.62 -8.16 -7.40
N ASP A 40 7.87 -8.36 -7.78
CA ASP A 40 9.02 -7.82 -7.07
C ASP A 40 9.34 -6.44 -7.66
N ILE A 41 8.83 -5.35 -7.08
CA ILE A 41 9.06 -3.98 -7.57
C ILE A 41 10.52 -3.60 -7.36
N GLU A 42 11.19 -3.22 -8.45
CA GLU A 42 12.59 -2.79 -8.45
C GLU A 42 12.74 -1.28 -8.71
N SER A 43 11.74 -0.68 -9.35
CA SER A 43 11.71 0.73 -9.70
C SER A 43 10.34 1.29 -9.31
N PRO A 44 10.22 1.90 -8.11
CA PRO A 44 8.93 2.25 -7.52
C PRO A 44 8.38 3.61 -7.98
N VAL A 45 9.18 4.42 -8.69
CA VAL A 45 8.83 5.78 -9.10
C VAL A 45 9.27 6.06 -10.53
N ILE A 46 8.60 7.02 -11.17
CA ILE A 46 9.06 7.62 -12.42
C ILE A 46 9.79 8.92 -12.10
N ASP A 47 11.07 9.01 -12.41
CA ASP A 47 11.90 10.20 -12.19
C ASP A 47 11.58 11.27 -13.24
N VAL A 48 11.10 12.43 -12.78
CA VAL A 48 10.78 13.56 -13.66
C VAL A 48 12.00 14.15 -14.37
N THR A 49 13.19 14.00 -13.80
CA THR A 49 14.45 14.45 -14.44
C THR A 49 14.89 13.52 -15.57
N ALA A 50 14.28 12.34 -15.66
CA ALA A 50 14.62 11.29 -16.59
C ALA A 50 13.37 10.61 -17.21
N LEU A 51 12.28 11.36 -17.45
CA LEU A 51 10.97 10.84 -17.90
C LEU A 51 11.05 9.86 -19.08
N GLU A 52 11.93 10.13 -20.05
CA GLU A 52 12.11 9.31 -21.25
C GLU A 52 12.75 7.95 -20.99
N THR A 53 13.45 7.79 -19.87
CA THR A 53 14.26 6.60 -19.56
C THR A 53 13.90 5.93 -18.25
N SER A 54 13.24 6.64 -17.34
CA SER A 54 12.76 6.10 -16.07
C SER A 54 11.61 5.13 -16.31
N THR A 55 11.61 4.03 -15.57
CA THR A 55 10.55 3.02 -15.63
C THR A 55 10.00 2.74 -14.24
N PHE A 56 8.69 2.58 -14.12
CA PHE A 56 8.05 1.93 -13.00
C PHE A 56 7.95 0.42 -13.25
N GLY A 57 8.20 -0.39 -12.22
CA GLY A 57 7.88 -1.81 -12.23
C GLY A 57 8.99 -2.72 -11.70
N GLY A 58 9.00 -3.96 -12.17
CA GLY A 58 9.85 -5.03 -11.66
C GLY A 58 9.53 -6.39 -12.30
N THR A 59 9.80 -7.48 -11.57
CA THR A 59 9.60 -8.84 -12.09
C THR A 59 8.26 -9.41 -11.63
N LEU A 60 7.38 -9.74 -12.58
CA LEU A 60 6.17 -10.52 -12.33
C LEU A 60 6.51 -12.00 -12.20
N ARG A 61 5.97 -12.65 -11.18
CA ARG A 61 6.17 -14.07 -10.88
C ARG A 61 4.86 -14.75 -10.53
N THR A 62 4.84 -16.06 -10.71
CA THR A 62 3.77 -16.93 -10.25
C THR A 62 4.32 -17.88 -9.19
N ALA A 63 3.50 -18.22 -8.20
CA ALA A 63 3.88 -19.22 -7.21
C ALA A 63 3.83 -20.65 -7.79
N VAL A 64 2.92 -20.87 -8.74
CA VAL A 64 2.67 -22.13 -9.44
C VAL A 64 2.26 -21.86 -10.89
N ASP A 65 2.44 -22.85 -11.76
CA ASP A 65 2.13 -22.74 -13.21
C ASP A 65 0.62 -22.88 -13.51
N ASN A 66 -0.21 -22.10 -12.82
CA ASN A 66 -1.68 -22.08 -13.01
C ASN A 66 -2.22 -20.77 -13.61
N VAL A 67 -1.33 -19.88 -14.07
CA VAL A 67 -1.70 -18.60 -14.67
C VAL A 67 -1.53 -18.66 -16.19
N ALA A 68 -2.60 -18.36 -16.93
CA ALA A 68 -2.58 -18.30 -18.39
C ALA A 68 -2.20 -16.91 -18.91
N SER A 69 -2.68 -15.84 -18.27
CA SER A 69 -2.28 -14.47 -18.59
C SER A 69 -2.43 -13.53 -17.40
N HIS A 70 -1.69 -12.42 -17.46
CA HIS A 70 -1.87 -11.29 -16.57
C HIS A 70 -1.82 -9.98 -17.35
N GLU A 71 -2.73 -9.06 -17.04
CA GLU A 71 -2.97 -7.80 -17.76
C GLU A 71 -3.00 -6.65 -16.76
N PHE A 72 -2.45 -5.50 -17.15
CA PHE A 72 -2.61 -4.25 -16.41
C PHE A 72 -3.31 -3.19 -17.26
N GLU A 73 -4.21 -2.46 -16.61
CA GLU A 73 -4.72 -1.18 -17.08
C GLU A 73 -4.15 -0.07 -16.20
N VAL A 74 -3.97 1.13 -16.76
CA VAL A 74 -3.48 2.30 -16.04
C VAL A 74 -4.46 3.46 -16.17
N ARG A 75 -4.55 4.31 -15.15
CA ARG A 75 -5.12 5.64 -15.27
C ARG A 75 -4.18 6.67 -14.67
N ARG A 76 -4.30 7.91 -15.13
CA ARG A 76 -3.61 9.07 -14.55
C ARG A 76 -4.53 9.79 -13.57
N VAL A 77 -3.98 10.20 -12.44
CA VAL A 77 -4.61 11.14 -11.51
C VAL A 77 -3.73 12.38 -11.43
N SER A 78 -4.26 13.51 -11.88
CA SER A 78 -3.55 14.79 -11.92
C SER A 78 -4.43 15.89 -11.34
N GLY A 79 -3.91 16.65 -10.37
CA GLY A 79 -4.68 17.69 -9.68
C GLY A 79 -5.98 17.17 -9.03
N GLY A 80 -5.99 15.91 -8.58
CA GLY A 80 -7.17 15.24 -8.01
C GLY A 80 -8.20 14.74 -9.03
N LEU A 81 -7.97 14.93 -10.34
CA LEU A 81 -8.85 14.41 -11.40
C LEU A 81 -8.28 13.11 -11.95
N ALA A 82 -9.09 12.04 -11.87
CA ALA A 82 -8.74 10.74 -12.43
C ALA A 82 -9.24 10.60 -13.87
N SER A 83 -8.40 10.06 -14.76
CA SER A 83 -8.79 9.63 -16.10
C SER A 83 -9.51 8.27 -16.06
N GLU A 84 -10.05 7.88 -17.21
CA GLU A 84 -10.46 6.49 -17.44
C GLU A 84 -9.24 5.55 -17.45
N TYR A 85 -9.47 4.28 -17.12
CA TYR A 85 -8.48 3.23 -17.25
C TYR A 85 -8.27 2.85 -18.73
N VAL A 86 -7.02 2.65 -19.11
CA VAL A 86 -6.61 2.19 -20.45
C VAL A 86 -5.65 1.00 -20.33
N PRO A 87 -5.71 0.01 -21.24
CA PRO A 87 -4.77 -1.10 -21.24
C PRO A 87 -3.34 -0.62 -21.47
N ILE A 88 -2.37 -1.17 -20.72
CA ILE A 88 -0.95 -0.80 -20.86
C ILE A 88 0.00 -1.99 -20.97
N TYR A 89 -0.36 -3.13 -20.38
CA TYR A 89 0.53 -4.29 -20.35
C TYR A 89 -0.24 -5.60 -20.38
N SER A 90 0.34 -6.61 -21.02
CA SER A 90 -0.16 -7.99 -20.93
C SER A 90 1.00 -8.98 -21.09
N THR A 91 0.92 -10.10 -20.37
CA THR A 91 1.86 -11.21 -20.50
C THR A 91 1.14 -12.55 -20.41
N THR A 92 1.72 -13.57 -21.04
CA THR A 92 1.29 -14.98 -20.96
C THR A 92 2.43 -15.91 -20.53
N SER A 93 3.59 -15.35 -20.17
CA SER A 93 4.75 -16.11 -19.69
C SER A 93 5.25 -15.55 -18.37
N PHE A 94 5.76 -16.42 -17.50
CA PHE A 94 6.31 -16.07 -16.19
C PHE A 94 7.66 -16.78 -15.96
N PRO A 95 8.63 -16.14 -15.31
CA PRO A 95 8.63 -14.73 -14.90
C PRO A 95 8.60 -13.77 -16.10
N ALA A 96 8.04 -12.58 -15.91
CA ALA A 96 7.97 -11.54 -16.94
C ALA A 96 8.46 -10.19 -16.40
N GLU A 97 9.17 -9.44 -17.26
CA GLU A 97 9.55 -8.07 -16.96
C GLU A 97 8.34 -7.16 -17.17
N PHE A 98 7.91 -6.50 -16.09
CA PHE A 98 6.95 -5.41 -16.12
C PHE A 98 7.73 -4.11 -15.92
N ARG A 99 7.96 -3.37 -17.01
CA ARG A 99 8.64 -2.07 -16.97
C ARG A 99 7.87 -1.09 -17.83
N ILE A 100 7.29 -0.09 -17.18
CA ILE A 100 6.43 0.90 -17.81
C ILE A 100 7.10 2.27 -17.68
N SER A 101 7.41 2.90 -18.81
CA SER A 101 7.99 4.24 -18.86
C SER A 101 6.90 5.33 -18.95
N ALA A 102 7.27 6.60 -18.73
CA ALA A 102 6.35 7.71 -18.95
C ALA A 102 5.87 7.80 -20.41
N PRO A 103 6.73 7.58 -21.45
CA PRO A 103 6.27 7.48 -22.84
C PRO A 103 5.24 6.37 -23.10
N ASP A 104 5.37 5.20 -22.45
CA ASP A 104 4.40 4.10 -22.59
C ASP A 104 3.02 4.54 -22.06
N ILE A 105 3.02 5.19 -20.90
CA ILE A 105 1.80 5.72 -20.27
C ILE A 105 1.18 6.83 -21.13
N ALA A 106 1.99 7.78 -21.59
CA ALA A 106 1.53 8.87 -22.45
C ALA A 106 0.86 8.32 -23.73
N THR A 107 1.50 7.33 -24.36
CA THR A 107 0.96 6.64 -25.54
C THR A 107 -0.36 5.92 -25.24
N ALA A 108 -0.44 5.19 -24.13
CA ALA A 108 -1.65 4.47 -23.73
C ALA A 108 -2.83 5.42 -23.46
N LEU A 109 -2.56 6.58 -22.83
CA LEU A 109 -3.56 7.59 -22.50
C LEU A 109 -3.88 8.53 -23.68
N GLY A 110 -3.08 8.51 -24.75
CA GLY A 110 -3.24 9.40 -25.90
C GLY A 110 -2.91 10.86 -25.60
N ILE A 111 -1.95 11.10 -24.69
CA ILE A 111 -1.46 12.43 -24.30
C ILE A 111 0.00 12.62 -24.74
N ASP A 112 0.50 13.85 -24.75
CA ASP A 112 1.93 14.11 -24.92
C ASP A 112 2.69 13.83 -23.62
N VAL A 113 3.92 13.32 -23.71
CA VAL A 113 4.75 13.02 -22.52
C VAL A 113 5.04 14.29 -21.70
N SER A 114 5.10 15.46 -22.33
CA SER A 114 5.26 16.74 -21.63
C SER A 114 4.04 17.15 -20.80
N GLU A 115 2.89 16.50 -21.01
CA GLU A 115 1.72 16.69 -20.16
C GLU A 115 1.83 15.91 -18.85
N ILE A 116 2.78 14.98 -18.71
CA ILE A 116 3.07 14.28 -17.46
C ILE A 116 3.90 15.21 -16.57
N LEU A 117 3.30 15.60 -15.45
CA LEU A 117 3.85 16.60 -14.53
C LEU A 117 4.36 15.93 -13.25
N PRO A 118 5.34 16.54 -12.54
CA PRO A 118 5.70 16.09 -11.21
C PRO A 118 4.47 16.07 -10.28
N GLY A 119 4.37 15.04 -9.45
CA GLY A 119 3.22 14.80 -8.58
C GLY A 119 2.03 14.11 -9.24
N ASP A 120 2.05 13.88 -10.56
CA ASP A 120 1.07 12.99 -11.19
C ASP A 120 1.19 11.58 -10.59
N ARG A 121 0.02 11.00 -10.30
CA ARG A 121 -0.09 9.61 -9.85
C ARG A 121 -0.62 8.74 -10.97
N PHE A 122 -0.06 7.55 -11.11
CA PHE A 122 -0.61 6.53 -11.99
C PHE A 122 -1.07 5.34 -11.17
N ASP A 123 -2.36 5.01 -11.29
CA ASP A 123 -2.96 3.85 -10.65
C ASP A 123 -3.02 2.73 -11.68
N PHE A 124 -2.51 1.55 -11.34
CA PHE A 124 -2.61 0.35 -12.17
C PHE A 124 -3.51 -0.68 -11.51
N VAL A 125 -4.37 -1.28 -12.30
CA VAL A 125 -5.23 -2.39 -11.89
C VAL A 125 -4.89 -3.64 -12.67
N GLY A 126 -4.62 -4.71 -11.94
CA GLY A 126 -4.25 -6.01 -12.49
C GLY A 126 -5.45 -6.92 -12.69
N LYS A 127 -5.35 -7.78 -13.70
CA LYS A 127 -6.30 -8.85 -13.98
C LYS A 127 -5.53 -10.12 -14.34
N THR A 128 -5.81 -11.19 -13.63
CA THR A 128 -5.22 -12.51 -13.88
C THR A 128 -6.25 -13.45 -14.49
N THR A 129 -5.87 -14.16 -15.54
CA THR A 129 -6.65 -15.28 -16.09
C THR A 129 -5.93 -16.59 -15.78
N GLY A 130 -6.58 -17.50 -15.07
CA GLY A 130 -6.07 -18.83 -14.75
C GLY A 130 -6.12 -19.78 -15.95
N THR A 131 -5.34 -20.85 -15.90
CA THR A 131 -5.38 -21.92 -16.92
C THR A 131 -6.70 -22.71 -16.91
N ASP A 132 -7.44 -22.63 -15.82
CA ASP A 132 -8.80 -23.15 -15.65
C ASP A 132 -9.90 -22.20 -16.17
N GLY A 133 -9.52 -21.01 -16.66
CA GLY A 133 -10.44 -19.97 -17.13
C GLY A 133 -11.00 -19.08 -16.03
N SER A 134 -10.57 -19.24 -14.78
CA SER A 134 -10.89 -18.32 -13.69
C SER A 134 -10.34 -16.92 -13.98
N ILE A 135 -11.07 -15.88 -13.57
CA ILE A 135 -10.64 -14.49 -13.71
C ILE A 135 -10.56 -13.89 -12.32
N VAL A 136 -9.39 -13.33 -11.99
CA VAL A 136 -9.09 -12.72 -10.69
C VAL A 136 -8.80 -11.24 -10.86
N TYR A 137 -9.44 -10.43 -10.03
CA TYR A 137 -9.28 -8.99 -9.84
C TYR A 137 -9.14 -8.71 -8.34
N GLU A 138 -8.69 -7.52 -7.96
CA GLU A 138 -8.63 -7.14 -6.54
C GLU A 138 -9.98 -7.35 -5.81
N ASN A 139 -11.10 -6.96 -6.44
CA ASN A 139 -12.43 -6.98 -5.83
C ASN A 139 -13.06 -8.37 -5.68
N ASN A 140 -12.46 -9.41 -6.27
CA ASN A 140 -12.95 -10.78 -6.19
C ASN A 140 -11.98 -11.75 -5.50
N LEU A 141 -10.87 -11.22 -4.95
CA LEU A 141 -10.04 -11.95 -4.00
C LEU A 141 -10.86 -12.26 -2.74
N ASN A 142 -10.73 -13.46 -2.21
CA ASN A 142 -11.28 -13.76 -0.88
C ASN A 142 -10.51 -12.95 0.17
N ALA A 143 -11.15 -12.69 1.31
CA ALA A 143 -10.63 -11.81 2.36
C ALA A 143 -9.23 -12.23 2.86
N ASP A 144 -8.95 -13.54 2.92
CA ASP A 144 -7.64 -14.05 3.33
C ASP A 144 -6.54 -13.65 2.34
N LEU A 145 -6.79 -13.78 1.02
CA LEU A 145 -5.83 -13.40 -0.02
C LEU A 145 -5.74 -11.89 -0.24
N PHE A 146 -6.82 -11.16 0.06
CA PHE A 146 -6.79 -9.70 0.12
C PHE A 146 -5.89 -9.21 1.26
N GLY A 147 -5.83 -9.94 2.37
CA GLY A 147 -4.94 -9.63 3.50
C GLY A 147 -3.46 -9.87 3.21
N GLU A 148 -3.11 -10.64 2.17
CA GLU A 148 -1.73 -11.00 1.83
C GLU A 148 -1.07 -9.90 0.98
N PRO A 149 -0.06 -9.17 1.52
CA PRO A 149 0.54 -8.03 0.81
C PRO A 149 1.14 -8.40 -0.55
N GLY A 150 1.78 -9.57 -0.64
CA GLY A 150 2.40 -10.04 -1.89
C GLY A 150 1.40 -10.28 -3.02
N GLN A 151 0.15 -10.65 -2.70
CA GLN A 151 -0.89 -10.83 -3.71
C GLN A 151 -1.49 -9.50 -4.12
N ARG A 152 -1.78 -8.60 -3.17
CA ARG A 152 -2.28 -7.24 -3.47
C ARG A 152 -1.39 -6.49 -4.45
N GLN A 153 -0.08 -6.66 -4.33
CA GLN A 153 0.90 -5.99 -5.18
C GLN A 153 0.80 -6.34 -6.67
N ALA A 154 0.14 -7.43 -7.08
CA ALA A 154 -0.08 -7.69 -8.52
C ALA A 154 -1.43 -7.17 -9.05
N TYR A 155 -2.33 -6.69 -8.19
CA TYR A 155 -3.69 -6.29 -8.59
C TYR A 155 -3.98 -4.81 -8.41
N ASN A 156 -3.27 -4.14 -7.49
CA ASN A 156 -3.40 -2.72 -7.26
C ASN A 156 -2.01 -2.13 -7.00
N LEU A 157 -1.51 -1.38 -7.97
CA LEU A 157 -0.22 -0.72 -7.91
C LEU A 157 -0.42 0.78 -8.12
N GLN A 158 0.44 1.56 -7.48
CA GLN A 158 0.51 2.99 -7.71
C GLN A 158 1.96 3.41 -7.86
N THR A 159 2.20 4.36 -8.75
CA THR A 159 3.48 5.06 -8.87
C THR A 159 3.22 6.54 -9.00
N PHE A 160 4.24 7.32 -8.67
CA PHE A 160 4.22 8.76 -8.84
C PHE A 160 5.33 9.21 -9.78
N VAL A 161 5.10 10.34 -10.42
CA VAL A 161 6.15 11.11 -11.08
C VAL A 161 6.85 11.91 -9.99
N SER A 162 7.97 11.38 -9.51
CA SER A 162 8.72 11.97 -8.41
C SER A 162 9.79 12.93 -8.92
N CYS A 163 10.10 13.92 -8.08
CA CYS A 163 11.22 14.83 -8.27
C CYS A 163 12.23 14.65 -7.14
N PRO A 164 13.54 14.87 -7.39
CA PRO A 164 14.52 14.92 -6.32
C PRO A 164 14.08 15.89 -5.23
N PHE A 165 14.25 15.47 -3.98
CA PHE A 165 13.82 16.27 -2.85
C PHE A 165 14.87 17.32 -2.49
N PHE A 166 14.41 18.57 -2.41
CA PHE A 166 15.21 19.72 -1.96
C PHE A 166 14.51 20.39 -0.78
N VAL A 167 15.21 20.50 0.35
CA VAL A 167 14.66 21.07 1.60
C VAL A 167 14.21 22.51 1.39
N GLU A 168 14.97 23.29 0.62
CA GLU A 168 14.67 24.69 0.33
C GLU A 168 13.36 24.87 -0.45
N GLU A 169 13.00 23.89 -1.28
CA GLU A 169 11.73 23.87 -2.01
C GLU A 169 10.57 23.36 -1.15
N ALA A 170 10.86 22.51 -0.16
CA ALA A 170 9.89 21.94 0.77
C ALA A 170 9.42 22.92 1.87
N ILE A 171 10.22 23.93 2.23
CA ILE A 171 9.86 24.87 3.30
C ILE A 171 8.75 25.84 2.83
N GLY A 172 7.74 26.07 3.66
CA GLY A 172 6.71 27.09 3.44
C GLY A 172 5.39 26.78 4.12
N THR A 173 4.33 27.50 3.75
CA THR A 173 2.99 27.29 4.30
C THR A 173 2.22 26.29 3.45
N TYR A 174 1.66 25.28 4.09
CA TYR A 174 0.87 24.22 3.48
C TYR A 174 -0.58 24.31 3.93
N GLN A 175 -1.50 23.99 3.04
CA GLN A 175 -2.90 23.76 3.33
C GLN A 175 -3.17 22.26 3.37
N LEU A 176 -3.80 21.80 4.45
CA LEU A 176 -4.26 20.44 4.62
C LEU A 176 -5.50 20.21 3.73
N LEU A 177 -5.37 19.28 2.80
CA LEU A 177 -6.44 18.90 1.87
C LEU A 177 -7.24 17.72 2.42
N SER A 178 -6.56 16.72 2.98
CA SER A 178 -7.16 15.51 3.55
C SER A 178 -6.30 14.98 4.70
N CYS A 179 -6.91 14.29 5.65
CA CYS A 179 -6.23 13.73 6.83
C CYS A 179 -6.93 12.49 7.42
N GLY A 180 -8.00 12.01 6.79
CA GLY A 180 -8.76 10.83 7.20
C GLY A 180 -9.50 10.91 8.54
N LEU A 181 -9.25 11.93 9.38
CA LEU A 181 -9.91 12.11 10.67
C LEU A 181 -10.99 13.19 10.57
N THR A 182 -12.11 12.98 11.27
CA THR A 182 -13.31 13.83 11.21
C THR A 182 -13.05 15.29 11.60
N PHE A 183 -11.99 15.58 12.36
CA PHE A 183 -11.71 16.90 12.92
C PHE A 183 -10.70 17.73 12.12
N CYS A 184 -9.99 17.15 11.15
CA CYS A 184 -8.95 17.83 10.38
C CYS A 184 -9.37 18.13 8.93
N GLY A 185 -10.68 18.16 8.66
CA GLY A 185 -11.23 18.45 7.34
C GLY A 185 -11.07 19.91 6.87
N GLY A 186 -10.36 20.08 5.75
CA GLY A 186 -10.62 21.09 4.70
C GLY A 186 -10.26 22.55 5.00
N GLY A 187 -8.96 22.87 5.02
CA GLY A 187 -8.49 24.25 4.87
C GLY A 187 -7.55 24.77 5.96
N ASN A 188 -7.25 23.97 7.00
CA ASN A 188 -6.23 24.33 7.98
C ASN A 188 -4.88 24.49 7.30
N THR A 189 -4.12 25.50 7.73
CA THR A 189 -2.77 25.73 7.23
C THR A 189 -1.75 25.46 8.32
N PHE A 190 -0.61 24.91 7.94
CA PHE A 190 0.54 24.73 8.81
C PHE A 190 1.83 25.16 8.11
N GLU A 191 2.87 25.43 8.88
CA GLU A 191 4.18 25.79 8.35
C GLU A 191 5.10 24.56 8.34
N VAL A 192 5.86 24.41 7.26
CA VAL A 192 6.92 23.42 7.15
C VAL A 192 8.25 24.15 7.18
N VAL A 193 9.13 23.73 8.09
CA VAL A 193 10.48 24.30 8.28
C VAL A 193 11.55 23.23 8.08
N ALA A 194 12.80 23.65 7.88
CA ALA A 194 13.94 22.74 7.83
C ALA A 194 14.08 21.97 9.15
N GLY A 195 14.33 20.67 9.06
CA GLY A 195 14.79 19.87 10.19
C GLY A 195 16.26 20.12 10.50
N GLU A 196 16.72 19.62 11.64
CA GLU A 196 18.13 19.72 12.05
C GLU A 196 19.03 18.76 11.26
N GLU A 197 18.47 17.66 10.78
CA GLU A 197 19.17 16.61 10.04
C GLU A 197 19.00 16.76 8.51
N PRO A 198 19.94 16.22 7.71
CA PRO A 198 19.85 16.28 6.26
C PRO A 198 18.60 15.57 5.71
N ASN A 199 17.96 16.22 4.73
CA ASN A 199 16.73 15.75 4.09
C ASN A 199 15.55 15.56 5.06
N THR A 200 15.55 16.31 6.16
CA THR A 200 14.49 16.31 7.16
C THR A 200 13.73 17.64 7.12
N VAL A 201 12.42 17.60 7.29
CA VAL A 201 11.57 18.77 7.50
C VAL A 201 10.67 18.57 8.71
N VAL A 202 10.16 19.66 9.27
CA VAL A 202 9.25 19.63 10.42
C VAL A 202 7.95 20.33 10.05
N MET A 203 6.83 19.61 10.14
CA MET A 203 5.50 20.20 10.04
C MET A 203 5.12 20.76 11.41
N LEU A 204 4.89 22.07 11.47
CA LEU A 204 4.54 22.77 12.70
C LEU A 204 3.04 22.68 12.97
N ASN A 205 2.67 21.93 14.01
CA ASN A 205 1.29 21.75 14.46
C ASN A 205 0.25 21.46 13.35
N PRO A 206 0.44 20.42 12.51
CA PRO A 206 -0.42 20.18 11.35
C PRO A 206 -1.88 19.86 11.73
N TYR A 207 -2.12 19.36 12.95
CA TYR A 207 -3.46 19.03 13.46
C TYR A 207 -4.06 20.10 14.37
N ASN A 208 -3.38 21.23 14.57
CA ASN A 208 -3.78 22.29 15.49
C ASN A 208 -4.14 21.75 16.90
N SER A 209 -3.27 20.91 17.44
CA SER A 209 -3.42 20.23 18.72
C SER A 209 -2.19 20.48 19.61
N PHE A 210 -2.39 20.42 20.92
CA PHE A 210 -1.38 20.75 21.91
C PHE A 210 -1.28 19.64 22.95
N ASP A 211 -0.07 19.34 23.38
CA ASP A 211 0.18 18.34 24.39
C ASP A 211 -0.45 18.78 25.73
N PRO A 212 -1.33 17.96 26.34
CA PRO A 212 -2.06 18.35 27.55
C PRO A 212 -1.17 18.46 28.79
N ASP A 213 0.00 17.81 28.80
CA ASP A 213 0.94 17.81 29.92
C ASP A 213 1.95 18.97 29.83
N THR A 214 2.38 19.32 28.61
CA THR A 214 3.42 20.34 28.39
C THR A 214 2.87 21.67 27.85
N GLY A 215 1.73 21.66 27.17
CA GLY A 215 1.16 22.81 26.47
C GLY A 215 1.87 23.15 25.15
N GLU A 216 2.85 22.36 24.73
CA GLU A 216 3.59 22.54 23.48
C GLU A 216 2.80 21.97 22.29
N PRO A 217 2.94 22.55 21.08
CA PRO A 217 2.29 22.02 19.89
C PRO A 217 2.90 20.67 19.48
N PHE A 218 2.07 19.78 18.93
CA PHE A 218 2.55 18.55 18.31
C PHE A 218 3.16 18.84 16.93
N ASN A 219 4.49 18.85 16.85
CA ASN A 219 5.21 18.97 15.58
C ASN A 219 5.54 17.59 15.02
N ILE A 220 5.50 17.45 13.69
CA ILE A 220 5.77 16.18 13.01
C ILE A 220 7.09 16.28 12.27
N VAL A 221 8.06 15.47 12.67
CA VAL A 221 9.33 15.34 11.97
C VAL A 221 9.18 14.35 10.81
N VAL A 222 9.66 14.75 9.63
CA VAL A 222 9.56 13.98 8.40
C VAL A 222 10.95 13.81 7.80
N GLN A 223 11.38 12.57 7.61
CA GLN A 223 12.56 12.24 6.82
C GLN A 223 12.14 12.01 5.38
N VAL A 224 12.90 12.52 4.41
CA VAL A 224 12.63 12.29 2.99
C VAL A 224 13.86 11.69 2.30
N ASN A 225 13.64 10.69 1.45
CA ASN A 225 14.66 10.17 0.56
C ASN A 225 14.95 11.20 -0.55
N PRO A 226 16.18 11.71 -0.66
CA PRO A 226 16.52 12.78 -1.60
C PRO A 226 16.35 12.37 -3.07
N VAL A 227 16.36 11.07 -3.37
CA VAL A 227 16.27 10.54 -4.73
C VAL A 227 14.83 10.22 -5.11
N THR A 228 14.11 9.50 -4.25
CA THR A 228 12.77 8.99 -4.58
C THR A 228 11.64 9.92 -4.16
N GLY A 229 11.92 10.90 -3.29
CA GLY A 229 10.90 11.74 -2.65
C GLY A 229 10.05 10.97 -1.64
N GLU A 230 10.37 9.70 -1.37
CA GLU A 230 9.66 8.89 -0.37
C GLU A 230 9.88 9.48 1.02
N MET A 231 8.81 9.66 1.78
CA MET A 231 8.86 10.21 3.13
C MET A 231 8.61 9.14 4.18
N THR A 232 9.22 9.33 5.33
CA THR A 232 9.06 8.49 6.52
C THR A 232 8.84 9.37 7.73
N ILE A 233 7.83 9.01 8.51
CA ILE A 233 7.53 9.57 9.82
C ILE A 233 7.69 8.44 10.82
N ASP A 234 8.71 8.53 11.66
CA ASP A 234 8.88 7.61 12.79
C ASP A 234 7.73 7.78 13.78
N SER A 235 7.38 6.70 14.47
CA SER A 235 6.30 6.67 15.46
C SER A 235 6.45 7.80 16.49
N GLN A 236 5.56 8.79 16.42
CA GLN A 236 5.57 9.96 17.29
C GLN A 236 4.15 10.44 17.61
N ALA A 237 3.99 11.18 18.71
CA ALA A 237 2.71 11.77 19.07
C ALA A 237 2.37 12.92 18.10
N ALA A 238 1.12 12.98 17.64
CA ALA A 238 0.68 13.90 16.61
C ALA A 238 -0.45 14.85 17.01
N PHE A 239 -1.30 14.42 17.94
CA PHE A 239 -2.38 15.22 18.49
C PHE A 239 -2.91 14.60 19.79
N ASP A 240 -3.55 15.42 20.62
CA ASP A 240 -4.26 14.95 21.80
C ASP A 240 -5.53 14.19 21.37
N THR A 241 -5.65 12.93 21.80
CA THR A 241 -6.81 12.09 21.53
C THR A 241 -8.10 12.68 22.14
N ALA A 242 -7.98 13.51 23.18
CA ALA A 242 -9.13 14.21 23.76
C ALA A 242 -9.76 15.23 22.78
N ASP A 243 -8.97 15.81 21.86
CA ASP A 243 -9.48 16.74 20.83
C ASP A 243 -10.47 16.06 19.87
N THR A 244 -10.41 14.72 19.77
CA THR A 244 -11.34 13.92 18.98
C THR A 244 -12.55 13.43 19.79
N GLY A 245 -12.72 13.90 21.03
CA GLY A 245 -13.78 13.47 21.93
C GLY A 245 -13.51 12.16 22.67
N ASN A 246 -12.30 11.59 22.56
CA ASN A 246 -11.92 10.31 23.15
C ASN A 246 -11.08 10.53 24.43
N ASN A 247 -11.74 10.92 25.51
CA ASN A 247 -11.06 11.08 26.81
C ASN A 247 -10.58 9.74 27.38
N GLY A 248 -9.47 9.77 28.14
CA GLY A 248 -8.92 8.58 28.80
C GLY A 248 -7.90 7.79 27.97
N PHE A 249 -7.41 8.38 26.89
CA PHE A 249 -6.31 7.86 26.07
C PHE A 249 -5.12 8.82 26.10
N LEU A 250 -3.92 8.29 25.91
CA LEU A 250 -2.71 9.09 25.65
C LEU A 250 -2.81 9.78 24.28
N PRO A 251 -1.96 10.78 23.98
CA PRO A 251 -1.88 11.39 22.66
C PRO A 251 -1.78 10.35 21.54
N THR A 252 -2.48 10.59 20.45
CA THR A 252 -2.49 9.68 19.30
C THR A 252 -1.12 9.71 18.64
N LYS A 253 -0.56 8.52 18.38
CA LYS A 253 0.68 8.37 17.64
C LYS A 253 0.38 8.12 16.17
N ILE A 254 1.24 8.67 15.33
CA ILE A 254 1.24 8.40 13.89
C ILE A 254 2.58 7.81 13.48
N GLU A 255 2.55 6.98 12.44
CA GLU A 255 3.73 6.55 11.69
C GLU A 255 3.37 6.41 10.21
N THR A 256 4.35 6.63 9.34
CA THR A 256 4.12 6.47 7.89
C THR A 256 4.14 4.99 7.51
N GLU A 257 3.10 4.53 6.83
CA GLU A 257 3.12 3.23 6.13
C GLU A 257 3.80 3.39 4.76
N THR A 258 3.37 4.37 3.97
CA THR A 258 3.98 4.78 2.71
C THR A 258 3.61 6.23 2.42
N GLY A 259 4.57 7.04 1.96
CA GLY A 259 4.30 8.43 1.61
C GLY A 259 5.33 9.04 0.67
N PHE A 260 4.94 10.13 0.03
CA PHE A 260 5.78 10.94 -0.83
C PHE A 260 5.70 12.42 -0.48
N TYR A 261 6.85 13.08 -0.55
CA TYR A 261 7.01 14.51 -0.47
C TYR A 261 7.58 15.02 -1.79
N PHE A 262 6.73 15.67 -2.58
CA PHE A 262 7.13 16.30 -3.85
C PHE A 262 7.49 17.77 -3.61
N SER A 263 8.74 18.04 -3.22
CA SER A 263 9.19 19.41 -2.88
C SER A 263 9.02 20.39 -4.04
N CYS A 264 9.27 19.94 -5.27
CA CYS A 264 9.21 20.76 -6.48
C CYS A 264 7.81 21.32 -6.80
N VAL A 265 6.74 20.61 -6.40
CA VAL A 265 5.35 21.04 -6.58
C VAL A 265 4.68 21.38 -5.24
N GLY A 266 5.43 21.27 -4.15
CA GLY A 266 4.95 21.52 -2.80
C GLY A 266 3.78 20.61 -2.41
N PHE A 267 3.80 19.33 -2.77
CA PHE A 267 2.72 18.40 -2.46
C PHE A 267 3.19 17.28 -1.53
N ILE A 268 2.38 16.97 -0.52
CA ILE A 268 2.62 15.88 0.43
C ILE A 268 1.45 14.92 0.33
N THR A 269 1.72 13.63 0.16
CA THR A 269 0.71 12.58 0.18
C THR A 269 1.26 11.36 0.90
N THR A 270 0.53 10.85 1.89
CA THR A 270 0.96 9.68 2.66
C THR A 270 -0.26 8.99 3.24
N THR A 271 -0.09 7.73 3.59
CA THR A 271 -0.99 7.05 4.52
C THR A 271 -0.29 6.93 5.86
N LEU A 272 -1.01 7.29 6.93
CA LEU A 272 -0.52 7.26 8.30
C LEU A 272 -1.25 6.18 9.06
N ASP A 273 -0.50 5.28 9.69
CA ASP A 273 -1.06 4.40 10.70
C ASP A 273 -1.22 5.17 12.00
N ASN A 274 -2.40 5.05 12.60
CA ASN A 274 -2.78 5.78 13.80
C ASN A 274 -2.97 4.81 14.95
N SER A 275 -2.28 5.05 16.07
CA SER A 275 -2.42 4.24 17.27
C SER A 275 -2.70 5.09 18.51
N ILE A 276 -3.54 4.55 19.39
CA ILE A 276 -3.87 5.16 20.68
C ILE A 276 -3.68 4.15 21.79
N GLU A 277 -3.29 4.64 22.96
CA GLU A 277 -3.08 3.83 24.16
C GLU A 277 -4.04 4.28 25.26
N GLN A 278 -4.77 3.35 25.86
CA GLN A 278 -5.70 3.65 26.94
C GLN A 278 -4.95 3.89 28.26
N VAL A 279 -5.25 5.00 28.92
CA VAL A 279 -4.66 5.37 30.21
C VAL A 279 -5.04 4.34 31.27
N GLY A 280 -4.03 3.84 31.99
CA GLY A 280 -4.18 2.94 33.14
C GLY A 280 -4.27 1.45 32.79
N THR A 281 -4.66 1.08 31.57
CA THR A 281 -4.65 -0.33 31.11
C THR A 281 -3.49 -0.64 30.18
N GLY A 282 -2.99 0.36 29.43
CA GLY A 282 -1.97 0.17 28.38
C GLY A 282 -2.50 -0.57 27.15
N ALA A 283 -3.82 -0.70 27.00
CA ALA A 283 -4.42 -1.33 25.84
C ALA A 283 -4.21 -0.45 24.60
N LEU A 284 -3.66 -1.05 23.54
CA LEU A 284 -3.39 -0.39 22.27
C LEU A 284 -4.53 -0.64 21.28
N PHE A 285 -4.95 0.43 20.60
CA PHE A 285 -5.94 0.38 19.53
C PHE A 285 -5.37 1.09 18.30
N THR A 286 -5.75 0.61 17.11
CA THR A 286 -5.38 1.24 15.84
C THR A 286 -6.65 1.59 15.06
N PHE A 287 -6.60 2.71 14.34
CA PHE A 287 -7.63 3.09 13.37
C PHE A 287 -7.28 2.64 11.94
N GLY A 288 -6.13 1.97 11.79
CA GLY A 288 -5.55 1.63 10.51
C GLY A 288 -4.96 2.84 9.79
N ALA A 289 -4.67 2.61 8.53
CA ALA A 289 -4.01 3.54 7.65
C ALA A 289 -5.01 4.60 7.13
N LEU A 290 -4.77 5.86 7.48
CA LEU A 290 -5.61 7.01 7.08
C LEU A 290 -4.83 7.94 6.13
N PRO A 291 -5.49 8.49 5.09
CA PRO A 291 -4.81 9.36 4.13
C PRO A 291 -4.45 10.71 4.75
N PHE A 292 -3.31 11.27 4.38
CA PHE A 292 -2.88 12.63 4.68
C PHE A 292 -2.37 13.29 3.41
N GLU A 293 -2.96 14.41 3.04
CA GLU A 293 -2.63 15.18 1.85
C GLU A 293 -2.54 16.66 2.17
N ALA A 294 -1.46 17.32 1.74
CA ALA A 294 -1.27 18.75 1.93
C ALA A 294 -0.60 19.39 0.71
N GLN A 295 -0.98 20.64 0.43
CA GLN A 295 -0.49 21.41 -0.71
C GLN A 295 0.08 22.75 -0.24
N LYS A 296 1.30 23.07 -0.68
CA LYS A 296 1.96 24.36 -0.46
C LYS A 296 1.17 25.47 -1.15
N LEU A 297 1.00 26.59 -0.44
CA LEU A 297 0.33 27.81 -0.90
C LEU A 297 1.23 28.69 -1.78
#